data_AF-S8DTL2-F1
#
_entry.id   AF-S8DTL2-F1
#
_cell.length_a   1.000
_cell.length_b   1.000
_cell.length_c   1.000
_cell.angle_alpha   90.00
_cell.angle_beta   90.00
_cell.angle_gamma   90.00
#
_symmetry.space_group_name_H-M   'P 1'
#
loop_
_entity.id
_entity.type
_entity.pdbx_description
1 polymer ?
#
loop_
_entity_poly.entity_id
_entity_poly.type
_entity_poly.pdbx_seq_one_letter_code
_entity_poly.pdbx_strand_id
1 'polypeptide(L)'
;YFFFFFLQIVTREPICDHPTDCDFVHCLVNWILPYAQRYVYKSHAAKYSQLKKSNFDFLRQLKITVVDKLFYLNVINRCGLKSKKQTEIDCLHQDHILYCTPRSDPHSIFMELSCLLFSEAPDLGFANFLHIITTMAESGSTEEQIDAFILNSQKLPKLNVAEECIWSLPST
;
A
#
# COMPACT_ATOMS: atom_id res chain seq x y z
N TYR A 1 -0.36 -40.03 11.28
CA TYR A 1 -0.40 -38.87 12.18
C TYR A 1 0.30 -37.72 11.47
N PHE A 2 -0.44 -36.98 10.64
CA PHE A 2 -1.11 -35.72 11.01
C PHE A 2 -0.14 -34.54 11.02
N PHE A 3 0.26 -34.03 9.85
CA PHE A 3 0.84 -32.68 9.71
C PHE A 3 0.92 -32.27 8.23
N PHE A 4 -0.19 -32.25 7.49
CA PHE A 4 -0.20 -31.65 6.14
C PHE A 4 -1.56 -31.11 5.66
N PHE A 5 -2.48 -30.82 6.59
CA PHE A 5 -3.77 -30.23 6.25
C PHE A 5 -4.05 -29.01 7.11
N PHE A 6 -4.50 -27.93 6.45
CA PHE A 6 -5.05 -26.68 6.98
C PHE A 6 -4.09 -25.52 7.25
N LEU A 7 -3.55 -24.92 6.17
CA LEU A 7 -3.55 -23.46 6.08
C LEU A 7 -4.90 -23.05 5.50
N GLN A 8 -5.86 -22.84 6.39
CA GLN A 8 -7.15 -22.25 6.05
C GLN A 8 -6.91 -20.75 5.84
N ILE A 9 -6.80 -20.32 4.58
CA ILE A 9 -6.61 -18.92 4.25
C ILE A 9 -7.92 -18.18 4.55
N VAL A 10 -7.84 -17.26 5.51
CA VAL A 10 -8.92 -16.33 5.85
C VAL A 10 -8.64 -15.01 5.14
N THR A 11 -9.54 -14.56 4.29
CA THR A 11 -9.47 -13.26 3.62
C THR A 11 -10.44 -12.27 4.25
N ARG A 12 -10.19 -10.97 4.04
CA ARG A 12 -11.06 -9.89 4.47
C ARG A 12 -11.85 -9.43 3.25
N GLU A 13 -13.17 -9.61 3.28
CA GLU A 13 -14.07 -9.06 2.26
C GLU A 13 -14.61 -7.71 2.74
N PRO A 14 -14.48 -6.63 1.94
CA PRO A 14 -15.01 -5.31 2.24
C PRO A 14 -16.53 -5.30 2.13
N ILE A 15 -17.16 -4.55 3.02
CA ILE A 15 -18.54 -4.09 2.91
C ILE A 15 -18.48 -2.57 3.02
N CYS A 16 -18.96 -1.89 1.99
CA CYS A 16 -18.96 -0.45 1.94
C CYS A 16 -20.19 0.09 1.21
N ASP A 17 -20.50 1.34 1.49
CA ASP A 17 -21.52 2.10 0.77
C ASP A 17 -20.98 2.60 -0.59
N HIS A 18 -21.63 3.59 -1.18
CA HIS A 18 -21.23 4.14 -2.47
C HIS A 18 -19.90 4.90 -2.36
N PRO A 19 -19.08 4.91 -3.43
CA PRO A 19 -17.85 5.68 -3.46
C PRO A 19 -18.09 7.17 -3.24
N THR A 20 -17.15 7.81 -2.54
CA THR A 20 -17.06 9.26 -2.34
C THR A 20 -15.81 9.81 -3.02
N ASP A 21 -15.57 11.12 -2.88
CA ASP A 21 -14.41 11.78 -3.47
C ASP A 21 -13.09 11.12 -3.01
N CYS A 22 -12.24 10.80 -3.97
CA CYS A 22 -10.99 10.09 -3.77
C CYS A 22 -9.74 10.95 -4.04
N ASP A 23 -9.91 12.22 -4.41
CA ASP A 23 -8.83 13.08 -4.90
C ASP A 23 -7.67 13.19 -3.91
N PHE A 24 -7.96 13.40 -2.62
CA PHE A 24 -6.92 13.50 -1.59
C PHE A 24 -6.10 12.21 -1.45
N VAL A 25 -6.77 11.06 -1.31
CA VAL A 25 -6.09 9.76 -1.15
C VAL A 25 -5.32 9.41 -2.42
N HIS A 26 -5.90 9.69 -3.59
CA HIS A 26 -5.24 9.48 -4.87
C HIS A 26 -3.98 10.35 -5.01
N CYS A 27 -4.06 11.63 -4.64
CA CYS A 27 -2.90 12.54 -4.65
C CYS A 27 -1.82 12.07 -3.67
N LEU A 28 -2.19 11.68 -2.45
CA LEU A 28 -1.26 11.17 -1.44
C LEU A 28 -0.54 9.91 -1.93
N VAL A 29 -1.30 8.91 -2.42
CA VAL A 29 -0.72 7.66 -2.92
C VAL A 29 0.16 7.92 -4.14
N ASN A 30 -0.28 8.75 -5.10
CA ASN A 30 0.53 9.08 -6.26
C ASN A 30 1.83 9.80 -5.89
N TRP A 31 1.77 10.75 -4.96
CA TRP A 31 2.94 11.52 -4.50
C TRP A 31 3.95 10.66 -3.75
N ILE A 32 3.50 9.68 -2.97
CA ILE A 32 4.39 8.86 -2.14
C ILE A 32 5.08 7.72 -2.90
N LEU A 33 4.53 7.30 -4.04
CA LEU A 33 5.00 6.15 -4.84
C LEU A 33 6.48 6.19 -5.24
N PRO A 34 7.07 7.32 -5.68
CA PRO A 34 8.50 7.40 -5.99
C PRO A 34 9.39 7.07 -4.78
N TYR A 35 8.95 7.44 -3.59
CA TYR A 35 9.66 7.13 -2.36
C TYR A 35 9.49 5.65 -1.96
N ALA A 36 8.27 5.13 -2.07
CA ALA A 36 8.00 3.70 -1.91
C ALA A 36 8.88 2.85 -2.84
N GLN A 37 9.04 3.28 -4.09
CA GLN A 37 9.92 2.62 -5.07
C GLN A 37 11.36 2.53 -4.58
N ARG A 38 11.93 3.63 -4.05
CA ARG A 38 13.29 3.66 -3.52
C ARG A 38 13.48 2.70 -2.35
N TYR A 39 12.48 2.61 -1.47
CA TYR A 39 12.50 1.65 -0.38
C TYR A 39 12.51 0.21 -0.89
N VAL A 40 11.57 -0.14 -1.79
CA VAL A 40 11.47 -1.49 -2.34
C VAL A 40 12.72 -1.87 -3.13
N TYR A 41 13.26 -0.94 -3.92
CA TYR A 41 14.50 -1.14 -4.69
C TYR A 41 15.68 -1.54 -3.80
N LYS A 42 15.85 -0.85 -2.66
CA LYS A 42 17.00 -1.06 -1.78
C LYS A 42 16.78 -2.18 -0.75
N SER A 43 15.61 -2.22 -0.11
CA SER A 43 15.31 -3.10 1.02
C SER A 43 14.71 -4.44 0.57
N HIS A 44 14.11 -4.51 -0.62
CA HIS A 44 13.45 -5.71 -1.16
C HIS A 44 13.83 -5.99 -2.61
N ALA A 45 15.14 -6.04 -2.92
CA ALA A 45 15.65 -6.18 -4.29
C ALA A 45 15.05 -7.36 -5.08
N ALA A 46 14.77 -8.49 -4.43
CA ALA A 46 14.10 -9.64 -5.05
C ALA A 46 12.67 -9.31 -5.46
N LYS A 47 11.90 -8.67 -4.57
CA LYS A 47 10.53 -8.20 -4.86
C LYS A 47 10.56 -7.14 -5.96
N TYR A 48 11.46 -6.17 -5.89
CA TYR A 48 11.62 -5.16 -6.93
C TYR A 48 11.85 -5.78 -8.30
N SER A 49 12.76 -6.76 -8.38
CA SER A 49 13.07 -7.48 -9.62
C SER A 49 11.86 -8.24 -10.16
N GLN A 50 11.03 -8.83 -9.28
CA GLN A 50 9.77 -9.46 -9.67
C GLN A 50 8.78 -8.46 -10.24
N LEU A 51 8.57 -7.33 -9.56
CA LEU A 51 7.66 -6.27 -10.00
C LEU A 51 8.12 -5.64 -11.33
N LYS A 52 9.43 -5.47 -11.52
CA LYS A 52 10.02 -4.97 -12.77
C LYS A 52 9.79 -5.93 -13.94
N LYS A 53 9.89 -7.25 -13.72
CA LYS A 53 9.59 -8.26 -14.75
C LYS A 53 8.14 -8.22 -15.21
N SER A 54 7.22 -7.96 -14.30
CA SER A 54 5.80 -7.73 -14.62
C SER A 54 5.54 -6.27 -14.99
N ASN A 55 6.52 -5.52 -15.48
CA ASN A 55 6.40 -4.11 -15.89
C ASN A 55 5.58 -3.22 -14.92
N PHE A 56 5.74 -3.46 -13.62
CA PHE A 56 4.99 -2.81 -12.55
C PHE A 56 3.46 -2.83 -12.74
N ASP A 57 2.92 -3.93 -13.29
CA ASP A 57 1.49 -4.12 -13.59
C ASP A 57 0.55 -3.80 -12.41
N PHE A 58 1.01 -4.03 -11.17
CA PHE A 58 0.24 -3.71 -9.97
C PHE A 58 -0.15 -2.22 -9.90
N LEU A 59 0.71 -1.30 -10.39
CA LEU A 59 0.40 0.14 -10.42
C LEU A 59 -0.76 0.44 -11.38
N ARG A 60 -0.82 -0.27 -12.51
CA ARG A 60 -1.88 -0.10 -13.52
C ARG A 60 -3.21 -0.71 -13.07
N GLN A 61 -3.15 -1.71 -12.20
CA GLN A 61 -4.31 -2.41 -11.67
C GLN A 61 -4.82 -1.79 -10.37
N LEU A 62 -3.98 -1.05 -9.65
CA LEU A 62 -4.33 -0.41 -8.38
C LEU A 62 -5.48 0.58 -8.59
N LYS A 63 -6.59 0.33 -7.91
CA LYS A 63 -7.74 1.22 -7.81
C LYS A 63 -7.85 1.73 -6.39
N ILE A 64 -8.08 3.03 -6.24
CA ILE A 64 -8.34 3.65 -4.95
C ILE A 64 -9.84 3.95 -4.88
N THR A 65 -10.49 3.43 -3.84
CA THR A 65 -11.93 3.62 -3.62
C THR A 65 -12.12 4.23 -2.23
N VAL A 66 -12.58 5.48 -2.17
CA VAL A 66 -12.93 6.11 -0.90
C VAL A 66 -14.43 5.92 -0.63
N VAL A 67 -14.80 5.54 0.59
CA VAL A 67 -16.19 5.22 1.00
C VAL A 67 -16.49 5.82 2.37
N ASP A 68 -17.74 6.16 2.65
CA ASP A 68 -18.10 6.78 3.94
C ASP A 68 -17.88 5.85 5.14
N LYS A 69 -18.21 4.57 4.97
CA LYS A 69 -18.06 3.52 5.98
C LYS A 69 -17.49 2.28 5.34
N LEU A 70 -16.53 1.67 6.03
CA LEU A 70 -15.88 0.46 5.60
C LEU A 70 -15.89 -0.57 6.74
N PHE A 71 -16.40 -1.75 6.42
CA PHE A 71 -16.35 -2.91 7.29
C PHE A 71 -15.65 -4.05 6.56
N TYR A 72 -15.14 -5.02 7.31
CA TYR A 72 -14.76 -6.30 6.74
C TYR A 72 -15.42 -7.50 7.43
N LEU A 73 -15.57 -8.56 6.65
CA LEU A 73 -15.90 -9.91 7.10
C LEU A 73 -14.71 -10.83 6.85
N ASN A 74 -14.47 -11.77 7.77
CA ASN A 74 -13.52 -12.84 7.54
C ASN A 74 -14.19 -13.94 6.71
N VAL A 75 -13.58 -14.31 5.58
CA VAL A 75 -14.08 -15.36 4.69
C VAL A 75 -13.05 -16.47 4.56
N ILE A 76 -13.53 -17.70 4.72
CA ILE A 76 -12.71 -18.89 4.55
C ILE A 76 -12.70 -19.26 3.07
N ASN A 77 -11.58 -18.99 2.38
CA ASN A 77 -11.48 -19.09 0.92
C ASN A 77 -11.94 -20.44 0.34
N ARG A 78 -11.71 -21.55 1.04
CA ARG A 78 -12.04 -22.90 0.53
C ARG A 78 -13.53 -23.20 0.50
N CYS A 79 -14.34 -22.58 1.36
CA CYS A 79 -15.75 -22.92 1.51
C CYS A 79 -16.69 -21.72 1.48
N GLY A 80 -16.16 -20.50 1.31
CA GLY A 80 -16.95 -19.27 1.28
C GLY A 80 -17.67 -18.96 2.60
N LEU A 81 -17.31 -19.65 3.69
CA LEU A 81 -17.92 -19.42 4.99
C LEU A 81 -17.49 -18.05 5.51
N LYS A 82 -18.47 -17.19 5.75
CA LYS A 82 -18.26 -15.83 6.26
C LYS A 82 -18.45 -15.78 7.76
N SER A 83 -17.65 -14.98 8.46
CA SER A 83 -17.89 -14.68 9.86
C SER A 83 -19.21 -13.93 10.04
N LYS A 84 -19.86 -14.09 11.20
CA LYS A 84 -21.02 -13.27 11.56
C LYS A 84 -20.63 -11.86 12.00
N LYS A 85 -19.42 -11.70 12.51
CA LYS A 85 -18.89 -10.42 13.01
C LYS A 85 -18.40 -9.57 11.83
N GLN A 86 -18.92 -8.36 11.74
CA GLN A 86 -18.37 -7.27 10.93
C GLN A 86 -17.46 -6.43 11.82
N THR A 87 -16.32 -6.00 11.29
CA THR A 87 -15.40 -5.11 11.99
C THR A 87 -15.24 -3.84 11.17
N GLU A 88 -15.55 -2.70 11.77
CA GLU A 88 -15.34 -1.38 11.18
C GLU A 88 -13.83 -1.08 11.12
N ILE A 89 -13.38 -0.51 10.01
CA ILE A 89 -11.98 -0.19 9.72
C ILE A 89 -11.93 1.04 8.82
N ASP A 90 -10.79 1.72 8.79
CA ASP A 90 -10.61 2.89 7.93
C ASP A 90 -9.98 2.54 6.57
N CYS A 91 -9.12 1.52 6.51
CA CYS A 91 -8.44 1.10 5.28
C CYS A 91 -8.46 -0.41 5.11
N LEU A 92 -8.63 -0.87 3.86
CA LEU A 92 -8.47 -2.27 3.50
C LEU A 92 -7.93 -2.43 2.08
N HIS A 93 -6.88 -3.22 1.93
CA HIS A 93 -6.51 -3.74 0.63
C HIS A 93 -7.21 -5.08 0.34
N GLN A 94 -7.84 -5.18 -0.83
CA GLN A 94 -8.31 -6.45 -1.40
C GLN A 94 -8.02 -6.51 -2.90
N ASP A 95 -7.39 -7.59 -3.35
CA ASP A 95 -6.96 -7.83 -4.73
C ASP A 95 -6.04 -6.74 -5.30
N HIS A 96 -6.61 -5.75 -5.99
CA HIS A 96 -5.94 -4.56 -6.50
C HIS A 96 -6.69 -3.28 -6.13
N ILE A 97 -7.59 -3.35 -5.15
CA ILE A 97 -8.39 -2.23 -4.69
C ILE A 97 -7.94 -1.87 -3.28
N LEU A 98 -7.58 -0.61 -3.09
CA LEU A 98 -7.35 0.00 -1.80
C LEU A 98 -8.60 0.79 -1.41
N TYR A 99 -9.36 0.22 -0.47
CA TYR A 99 -10.50 0.87 0.14
C TYR A 99 -10.04 1.77 1.28
N CYS A 100 -10.55 3.00 1.32
CA CYS A 100 -10.26 3.98 2.36
C CYS A 100 -11.53 4.69 2.80
N THR A 101 -11.53 5.23 4.01
CA THR A 101 -12.51 6.23 4.47
C THR A 101 -11.90 7.63 4.41
N PRO A 102 -12.70 8.72 4.37
CA PRO A 102 -12.18 10.08 4.49
C PRO A 102 -11.39 10.38 5.77
N ARG A 103 -11.48 9.49 6.78
CA ARG A 103 -10.78 9.60 8.07
C ARG A 103 -9.52 8.75 8.13
N SER A 104 -9.21 8.01 7.06
CA SER A 104 -8.05 7.15 6.99
C SER A 104 -6.77 7.94 7.22
N ASP A 105 -6.04 7.55 8.27
CA ASP A 105 -4.73 8.14 8.51
C ASP A 105 -3.72 7.64 7.46
N PRO A 106 -2.73 8.47 7.05
CA PRO A 106 -1.73 8.07 6.07
C PRO A 106 -0.98 6.79 6.42
N HIS A 107 -0.70 6.53 7.70
CA HIS A 107 0.05 5.34 8.11
C HIS A 107 -0.74 4.05 7.84
N SER A 108 -2.03 4.02 8.16
CA SER A 108 -2.94 2.91 7.83
C SER A 108 -3.02 2.66 6.31
N ILE A 109 -3.07 3.72 5.50
CA ILE A 109 -3.02 3.64 4.03
C ILE A 109 -1.72 2.97 3.59
N PHE A 110 -0.58 3.37 4.15
CA PHE A 110 0.74 2.81 3.80
C PHE A 110 0.91 1.36 4.27
N MET A 111 0.29 0.98 5.39
CA MET A 111 0.24 -0.41 5.84
C MET A 111 -0.50 -1.29 4.84
N GLU A 112 -1.67 -0.87 4.36
CA GLU A 112 -2.42 -1.64 3.35
C GLU A 112 -1.73 -1.63 1.97
N LEU A 113 -1.06 -0.53 1.60
CA LEU A 113 -0.20 -0.49 0.41
C LEU A 113 0.97 -1.49 0.51
N SER A 114 1.55 -1.67 1.70
CA SER A 114 2.59 -2.68 1.92
C SER A 114 2.05 -4.10 1.72
N CYS A 115 0.80 -4.38 2.12
CA CYS A 115 0.15 -5.68 1.90
C CYS A 115 0.03 -5.99 0.40
N LEU A 116 -0.38 -5.01 -0.42
CA LEU A 116 -0.42 -5.12 -1.88
C LEU A 116 0.95 -5.50 -2.45
N LEU A 117 2.01 -4.84 -1.96
CA LEU A 117 3.37 -5.04 -2.46
C LEU A 117 3.98 -6.36 -2.02
N PHE A 118 3.78 -6.79 -0.78
CA PHE A 118 4.56 -7.89 -0.21
C PHE A 118 3.79 -9.22 -0.07
N SER A 119 2.46 -9.21 -0.08
CA SER A 119 1.58 -10.41 -0.07
C SER A 119 1.78 -11.43 1.07
N GLU A 120 2.72 -11.20 1.98
CA GLU A 120 3.05 -12.10 3.11
C GLU A 120 2.56 -11.51 4.44
N ALA A 121 3.00 -10.29 4.75
CA ALA A 121 2.59 -9.51 5.90
C ALA A 121 2.77 -8.01 5.62
N PRO A 122 2.03 -7.13 6.31
CA PRO A 122 2.30 -5.70 6.26
C PRO A 122 3.74 -5.41 6.70
N ASP A 123 4.45 -4.58 5.95
CA ASP A 123 5.80 -4.13 6.30
C ASP A 123 5.71 -2.81 7.08
N LEU A 124 5.89 -2.91 8.40
CA LEU A 124 5.88 -1.75 9.30
C LEU A 124 7.02 -0.77 9.00
N GLY A 125 8.18 -1.26 8.57
CA GLY A 125 9.33 -0.42 8.22
C GLY A 125 9.04 0.42 6.98
N PHE A 126 8.42 -0.18 5.98
CA PHE A 126 7.91 0.52 4.79
C PHE A 126 6.88 1.59 5.16
N ALA A 127 5.84 1.24 5.93
CA ALA A 127 4.79 2.18 6.29
C ALA A 127 5.33 3.36 7.13
N ASN A 128 6.22 3.08 8.09
CA ASN A 128 6.88 4.11 8.89
C ASN A 128 7.75 5.03 8.04
N PHE A 129 8.50 4.48 7.10
CA PHE A 129 9.33 5.26 6.19
C PHE A 129 8.49 6.24 5.37
N LEU A 130 7.38 5.78 4.80
CA LEU A 130 6.46 6.64 4.04
C LEU A 130 5.80 7.69 4.94
N HIS A 131 5.37 7.28 6.14
CA HIS A 131 4.78 8.20 7.11
C HIS A 131 5.73 9.33 7.50
N ILE A 132 7.01 9.04 7.76
CA ILE A 132 8.02 10.07 8.04
C ILE A 132 8.14 11.07 6.89
N ILE A 133 8.16 10.59 5.64
CA ILE A 133 8.26 11.47 4.47
C ILE A 133 7.03 12.38 4.36
N THR A 134 5.83 11.82 4.53
CA THR A 134 4.59 12.60 4.55
C THR A 134 4.62 13.65 5.66
N THR A 135 4.99 13.27 6.89
CA THR A 135 5.09 14.21 8.01
C THR A 135 6.14 15.30 7.77
N MET A 136 7.27 14.97 7.12
CA MET A 136 8.27 15.97 6.75
C MET A 136 7.70 17.00 5.77
N ALA A 137 6.99 16.55 4.74
CA ALA A 137 6.35 17.43 3.76
C ALA A 137 5.25 18.29 4.40
N GLU A 138 4.40 17.71 5.25
CA GLU A 138 3.37 18.42 6.01
C GLU A 138 3.97 19.46 6.97
N SER A 139 5.16 19.21 7.49
CA SER A 139 5.92 20.14 8.33
C SER A 139 6.66 21.22 7.53
N GLY A 140 6.48 21.28 6.20
CA GLY A 140 7.07 22.29 5.32
C GLY A 140 8.48 21.98 4.80
N SER A 141 8.94 20.72 4.91
CA SER A 141 10.21 20.33 4.30
C SER A 141 10.12 20.37 2.77
N THR A 142 11.15 20.89 2.11
CA THR A 142 11.24 20.87 0.64
C THR A 142 11.60 19.47 0.12
N GLU A 143 11.38 19.22 -1.17
CA GLU A 143 11.77 17.95 -1.80
C GLU A 143 13.27 17.67 -1.66
N GLU A 144 14.12 18.70 -1.75
CA GLU A 144 15.57 18.54 -1.55
C GLU A 144 15.93 18.12 -0.13
N GLN A 145 15.22 18.66 0.88
CA GLN A 145 15.42 18.29 2.28
C GLN A 145 14.97 16.86 2.56
N ILE A 146 13.82 16.46 2.00
CA ILE A 146 13.34 15.08 2.05
C ILE A 146 14.35 14.16 1.36
N ASP A 147 14.83 14.53 0.17
CA ASP A 147 15.82 13.74 -0.57
C ASP A 147 17.13 13.56 0.20
N ALA A 148 17.62 14.63 0.82
CA ALA A 148 18.82 14.60 1.65
C ALA A 148 18.61 13.69 2.86
N PHE A 149 17.44 13.74 3.51
CA PHE A 149 17.10 12.84 4.61
C PHE A 149 17.07 11.37 4.16
N ILE A 150 16.44 11.08 3.03
CA ILE A 150 16.32 9.72 2.50
C ILE A 150 17.72 9.16 2.15
N LEU A 151 18.57 9.97 1.53
CA LEU A 151 19.92 9.57 1.16
C LEU A 151 20.82 9.36 2.39
N ASN A 152 20.84 10.33 3.30
CA ASN A 152 21.83 10.37 4.38
C ASN A 152 21.38 9.60 5.62
N SER A 153 20.11 9.74 6.01
CA SER A 153 19.57 9.16 7.24
C SER A 153 18.99 7.77 7.00
N GLN A 154 18.18 7.61 5.94
CA GLN A 154 17.56 6.32 5.60
C GLN A 154 18.47 5.41 4.76
N LYS A 155 19.60 5.96 4.25
CA LYS A 155 20.59 5.24 3.43
C LYS A 155 19.99 4.61 2.17
N LEU A 156 18.95 5.26 1.61
CA LEU A 156 18.29 4.84 0.39
C LEU A 156 18.81 5.69 -0.78
N PRO A 157 19.58 5.11 -1.72
CA PRO A 157 20.13 5.88 -2.84
C PRO A 157 19.04 6.39 -3.79
N LYS A 158 19.38 7.38 -4.61
CA LYS A 158 18.53 7.80 -5.73
C LYS A 158 18.48 6.67 -6.77
N LEU A 159 17.34 6.52 -7.43
CA LEU A 159 17.20 5.63 -8.58
C LEU A 159 17.91 6.24 -9.78
N ASN A 160 18.50 5.41 -10.63
CA ASN A 160 19.03 5.85 -11.90
C ASN A 160 17.88 6.09 -12.88
N VAL A 161 17.48 7.36 -13.05
CA VAL A 161 16.32 7.74 -13.88
C VAL A 161 16.52 7.39 -15.36
N ALA A 162 17.76 7.18 -15.83
CA ALA A 162 18.03 6.72 -17.19
C ALA A 162 17.67 5.24 -17.41
N GLU A 163 17.57 4.45 -16.34
CA GLU A 163 17.37 2.99 -16.40
C GLU A 163 16.04 2.54 -15.74
N GLU A 164 15.43 3.40 -14.93
CA GLU A 164 14.24 3.08 -14.14
C GLU A 164 13.09 4.04 -14.41
N CYS A 165 11.90 3.48 -14.62
CA CYS A 165 10.65 4.24 -14.65
C CYS A 165 10.23 4.60 -13.22
N ILE A 166 9.97 5.87 -12.95
CA ILE A 166 9.48 6.32 -11.65
C ILE A 166 8.05 5.82 -11.44
N TRP A 167 7.75 5.26 -10.28
CA TRP A 167 6.41 4.80 -9.94
C TRP A 167 5.43 5.97 -9.82
N SER A 168 4.31 5.86 -10.53
CA SER A 168 3.16 6.75 -10.43
C SER A 168 1.88 5.95 -10.70
N LEU A 169 0.75 6.47 -10.25
CA LEU A 169 -0.56 5.96 -10.65
C LEU A 169 -0.82 6.31 -12.13
N PRO A 170 -1.61 5.51 -12.85
CA PRO A 170 -2.10 5.90 -14.16
C PRO A 170 -2.95 7.18 -14.06
N SER A 171 -2.85 8.04 -15.08
CA SER A 171 -3.77 9.17 -15.20
C SER A 171 -5.20 8.64 -15.34
N THR A 172 -6.12 9.24 -14.56
CA THR A 172 -7.56 8.96 -14.62
C THR A 172 -8.20 9.37 -15.94
#